data_AF-A0A2V9XTT1-F1
#
_entry.id   AF-A0A2V9XTT1-F1
#
_cell.length_a   1.000
_cell.length_b   1.000
_cell.length_c   1.000
_cell.angle_alpha   90.00
_cell.angle_beta   90.00
_cell.angle_gamma   90.00
#
_symmetry.space_group_name_H-M   'P 1'
#
loop_
_entity.id
_entity.type
_entity.pdbx_description
1 polymer ?
#
loop_
_entity_poly.entity_id
_entity_poly.type
_entity_poly.pdbx_seq_one_letter_code
_entity_poly.pdbx_strand_id
1 'polypeptide(L)'
;MDSSWARGGPARGISAIRKALAQYVAMKPTMQLTTQRVVQVVDTALLVADWRFHGTATDGNDVLASGTSIEVARRQPDGSWRYLIDLPYGLG
;
A
#
# COMPACT_ATOMS: atom_id res chain seq x y z
N MET A 1 -2.49 21.64 -1.49
CA MET A 1 -2.37 20.18 -1.28
C MET A 1 -1.24 20.00 -0.28
N ASP A 2 -1.57 19.63 0.96
CA ASP A 2 -0.58 19.46 2.02
C ASP A 2 0.18 18.15 1.83
N SER A 3 1.49 18.28 1.60
CA SER A 3 2.48 17.22 1.38
C SER A 3 2.99 16.55 2.66
N SER A 4 2.25 16.67 3.77
CA SER A 4 2.65 16.18 5.09
C SER A 4 2.73 14.65 5.25
N TRP A 5 2.20 13.87 4.31
CA TRP A 5 2.26 12.39 4.32
C TRP A 5 3.60 11.80 3.84
N ALA A 6 4.47 12.61 3.22
CA ALA A 6 5.70 12.15 2.55
C ALA A 6 6.99 12.31 3.41
N ARG A 7 6.90 12.64 4.70
CA ARG A 7 8.08 12.98 5.53
C ARG A 7 8.96 11.82 6.00
N GLY A 8 8.90 10.67 5.33
CA GLY A 8 9.85 9.57 5.51
C GLY A 8 10.22 8.99 4.15
N GLY A 9 11.51 8.85 3.88
CA GLY A 9 11.98 8.12 2.69
C GLY A 9 11.44 6.67 2.68
N PRO A 10 11.58 5.95 1.54
CA PRO A 10 10.97 4.63 1.38
C PRO A 10 11.41 3.64 2.46
N ALA A 11 10.44 3.00 3.11
CA ALA A 11 10.68 1.91 4.05
C ALA A 11 11.16 0.67 3.30
N ARG A 12 12.27 0.06 3.74
CA ARG A 12 12.88 -1.12 3.10
C ARG A 12 13.01 -2.27 4.07
N GLY A 13 12.58 -3.45 3.66
CA GLY A 13 12.62 -4.67 4.47
C GLY A 13 11.46 -4.76 5.48
N ILE A 14 11.17 -6.00 5.91
CA ILE A 14 9.98 -6.33 6.70
C ILE A 14 9.88 -5.50 7.99
N SER A 15 11.00 -5.27 8.68
CA SER A 15 11.01 -4.52 9.95
C SER A 15 10.63 -3.05 9.77
N ALA A 16 11.20 -2.38 8.76
CA ALA A 16 10.89 -0.97 8.49
C ALA A 16 9.45 -0.81 7.97
N ILE A 17 9.01 -1.70 7.09
CA ILE A 17 7.63 -1.72 6.58
C ILE A 17 6.63 -1.95 7.71
N ARG A 18 6.88 -2.91 8.61
CA ARG A 18 6.04 -3.15 9.78
C ARG A 18 5.93 -1.91 10.66
N LYS A 19 7.03 -1.21 10.91
CA LYS A 19 7.04 0.03 11.69
C LYS A 19 6.23 1.14 10.99
N ALA A 20 6.42 1.31 9.68
CA ALA A 20 5.72 2.33 8.90
C ALA A 20 4.20 2.09 8.85
N LEU A 21 3.78 0.82 8.75
CA LEU A 21 2.37 0.45 8.65
C LEU A 21 1.65 0.30 10.00
N ALA A 22 2.40 0.22 11.12
CA ALA A 22 1.84 -0.09 12.44
C ALA A 22 0.70 0.84 12.87
N GLN A 23 0.84 2.15 12.64
CA GLN A 23 -0.19 3.13 13.01
C GLN A 23 -1.50 2.92 12.24
N TYR A 24 -1.42 2.57 10.95
CA TYR A 24 -2.60 2.33 10.12
C TYR A 24 -3.28 1.02 10.49
N VAL A 25 -2.52 -0.03 10.79
CA VAL A 25 -3.06 -1.32 11.28
C VAL A 25 -3.77 -1.13 12.62
N ALA A 26 -3.22 -0.30 13.52
CA ALA A 26 -3.83 -0.02 14.81
C ALA A 26 -5.22 0.65 14.70
N MET A 27 -5.51 1.33 13.58
CA MET A 27 -6.82 1.91 13.28
C MET A 27 -7.89 0.87 12.90
N LYS A 28 -7.52 -0.43 12.85
CA LYS A 28 -8.38 -1.55 12.44
C LYS A 28 -9.14 -1.26 11.13
N PRO A 29 -8.40 -0.93 10.06
CA PRO A 29 -9.02 -0.37 8.88
C PRO A 29 -9.75 -1.43 8.07
N THR A 30 -10.81 -1.00 7.38
CA THR A 30 -11.33 -1.69 6.20
C THR A 30 -10.61 -1.15 4.97
N MET A 31 -10.05 -2.05 4.17
CA MET A 31 -9.43 -1.75 2.88
C MET A 31 -10.27 -2.33 1.76
N GLN A 32 -10.52 -1.52 0.73
CA GLN A 32 -11.08 -1.95 -0.53
C GLN A 32 -10.06 -1.68 -1.62
N LEU A 33 -9.73 -2.68 -2.44
CA LEU A 33 -8.87 -2.52 -3.61
C LEU A 33 -9.62 -2.97 -4.86
N THR A 34 -9.46 -2.20 -5.95
CA THR A 34 -9.93 -2.57 -7.29
C THR A 34 -8.76 -2.53 -8.24
N THR A 35 -8.30 -3.69 -8.69
CA THR A 35 -7.20 -3.79 -9.66
C THR A 35 -7.66 -3.27 -11.02
N GLN A 36 -6.99 -2.22 -11.51
CA GLN A 36 -7.26 -1.61 -12.80
C GLN A 36 -6.43 -2.23 -13.92
N ARG A 37 -5.16 -2.55 -13.64
CA ARG A 37 -4.25 -3.11 -14.62
C ARG A 37 -3.28 -4.10 -14.01
N VAL A 38 -2.99 -5.15 -14.77
CA VAL A 38 -1.90 -6.10 -14.50
C VAL A 38 -1.09 -6.27 -15.77
N VAL A 39 0.22 -6.07 -15.66
CA VAL A 39 1.18 -6.39 -16.74
C VAL A 39 2.22 -7.34 -16.15
N GLN A 40 2.26 -8.58 -16.62
CA GLN A 40 3.13 -9.61 -16.08
C GLN A 40 4.21 -10.02 -17.09
N VAL A 41 5.43 -10.24 -16.59
CA VAL A 41 6.53 -10.89 -17.30
C VAL A 41 7.21 -11.91 -16.38
N VAL A 42 7.23 -13.18 -16.78
CA VAL A 42 7.80 -14.29 -16.01
C VAL A 42 7.25 -14.31 -14.57
N ASP A 43 8.08 -13.99 -13.58
CA ASP A 43 7.82 -14.01 -12.15
C ASP A 43 7.50 -12.62 -11.58
N THR A 44 7.40 -11.59 -12.43
CA THR A 44 7.25 -10.20 -11.99
C THR A 44 6.00 -9.59 -12.63
N ALA A 45 5.26 -8.79 -11.88
CA ALA A 45 4.06 -8.12 -12.34
C ALA A 45 4.03 -6.66 -11.90
N LEU A 46 3.65 -5.77 -12.80
CA LEU A 46 3.24 -4.39 -12.50
C LEU A 46 1.73 -4.38 -12.28
N LEU A 47 1.29 -3.77 -11.19
CA LEU A 47 -0.11 -3.59 -10.84
C LEU A 47 -0.43 -2.10 -10.74
N VAL A 48 -1.66 -1.76 -11.10
CA VAL A 48 -2.28 -0.46 -10.83
C VAL A 48 -3.62 -0.75 -10.19
N ALA A 49 -3.92 -0.17 -9.03
CA ALA A 49 -5.16 -0.40 -8.32
C ALA A 49 -5.69 0.89 -7.70
N ASP A 50 -7.01 1.04 -7.68
CA ASP A 50 -7.65 2.04 -6.84
C ASP A 50 -7.89 1.45 -5.46
N TRP A 51 -7.63 2.22 -4.42
CA TRP A 51 -7.86 1.80 -3.04
C TRP A 51 -8.66 2.83 -2.24
N ARG A 52 -9.41 2.30 -1.28
CA ARG A 52 -10.06 3.08 -0.23
C ARG A 52 -9.72 2.49 1.14
N PHE A 53 -9.45 3.38 2.07
CA PHE A 53 -9.13 3.11 3.46
C PHE A 53 -10.19 3.77 4.33
N HIS A 54 -10.73 3.01 5.27
CA HIS A 54 -11.56 3.52 6.35
C HIS A 54 -11.08 2.92 7.67
N GLY A 55 -10.52 3.73 8.56
CA GLY A 55 -10.11 3.32 9.89
C GLY A 55 -10.58 4.31 10.94
N THR A 56 -10.33 4.00 12.21
CA THR A 56 -10.67 4.87 13.34
C THR A 56 -9.39 5.29 14.06
N ALA A 57 -9.18 6.59 14.21
CA ALA A 57 -8.06 7.14 14.98
C ALA A 57 -8.22 6.88 16.49
N THR A 58 -7.14 7.09 17.24
CA THR A 58 -7.11 6.86 18.70
C THR A 58 -8.05 7.76 19.48
N ASP A 59 -8.45 8.90 18.91
CA ASP A 59 -9.40 9.84 19.48
C ASP A 59 -10.87 9.46 19.15
N GLY A 60 -11.09 8.37 18.42
CA GLY A 60 -12.40 7.88 18.02
C GLY A 60 -12.91 8.47 16.70
N ASN A 61 -12.17 9.36 16.05
CA ASN A 61 -12.59 9.95 14.78
C ASN A 61 -12.31 9.02 13.60
N ASP A 62 -13.19 9.04 12.60
CA ASP A 62 -12.98 8.30 11.36
C ASP A 62 -11.85 8.92 10.53
N VAL A 63 -11.01 8.05 9.99
CA VAL A 63 -9.95 8.38 9.03
C VAL A 63 -10.30 7.73 7.70
N LEU A 64 -10.63 8.58 6.74
CA LEU A 64 -10.93 8.18 5.36
C LEU A 64 -9.77 8.61 4.46
N ALA A 65 -9.27 7.68 3.66
CA ALA A 65 -8.28 7.97 2.64
C ALA A 65 -8.55 7.12 1.39
N SER A 66 -8.10 7.61 0.24
CA SER A 66 -8.20 6.89 -1.03
C SER A 66 -7.09 7.33 -1.97
N GLY A 67 -6.76 6.48 -2.93
CA GLY A 67 -5.78 6.81 -3.95
C GLY A 67 -5.73 5.75 -5.04
N THR A 68 -4.81 5.96 -5.98
CA THR A 68 -4.44 4.97 -7.00
C THR A 68 -2.99 4.59 -6.75
N SER A 69 -2.74 3.30 -6.50
CA SER A 69 -1.42 2.76 -6.26
C SER A 69 -0.79 2.24 -7.54
N ILE A 70 0.55 2.19 -7.53
CA ILE A 70 1.35 1.46 -8.51
C ILE A 70 2.25 0.50 -7.73
N GLU A 71 2.12 -0.80 -7.99
CA GLU A 71 2.92 -1.81 -7.32
C GLU A 71 3.72 -2.65 -8.31
N VAL A 72 4.86 -3.16 -7.83
CA VAL A 72 5.55 -4.27 -8.47
C VAL A 72 5.47 -5.46 -7.54
N ALA A 73 4.92 -6.58 -8.01
CA ALA A 73 4.92 -7.85 -7.29
C ALA A 73 5.89 -8.84 -7.94
N ARG A 74 6.45 -9.73 -7.11
CA ARG A 74 7.27 -10.86 -7.55
C ARG A 74 6.74 -12.17 -6.98
N ARG A 75 6.63 -13.19 -7.85
CA ARG A 75 6.31 -14.57 -7.50
C ARG A 75 7.52 -15.20 -6.82
N GLN A 76 7.28 -15.83 -5.68
CA GLN A 76 8.28 -16.52 -4.89
C GLN A 76 8.43 -17.97 -5.38
N PRO A 77 9.51 -18.68 -4.98
CA PRO A 77 9.70 -20.10 -5.32
C PRO A 77 8.55 -21.01 -4.87
N ASP A 78 7.85 -20.65 -3.79
CA ASP A 78 6.66 -21.36 -3.29
C ASP A 78 5.37 -21.06 -4.09
N GLY A 79 5.46 -20.25 -5.13
CA GLY A 79 4.34 -19.85 -5.98
C GLY A 79 3.52 -18.66 -5.47
N SER A 80 3.76 -18.18 -4.24
CA SER A 80 3.09 -16.99 -3.69
C SER A 80 3.56 -15.71 -4.37
N TRP A 81 2.69 -14.68 -4.44
CA TRP A 81 3.08 -13.35 -4.90
C TRP A 81 3.28 -12.41 -3.72
N ARG A 82 4.33 -11.59 -3.78
CA ARG A 82 4.63 -10.58 -2.75
C ARG A 82 5.00 -9.25 -3.40
N TYR A 83 4.63 -8.14 -2.77
CA TYR A 83 5.08 -6.82 -3.23
C TYR A 83 6.60 -6.67 -3.08
N LEU A 84 7.22 -6.25 -4.17
CA LEU A 84 8.62 -5.82 -4.27
C LEU A 84 8.73 -4.29 -4.14
N ILE A 85 7.79 -3.56 -4.72
CA ILE A 85 7.63 -2.11 -4.60
C ILE A 85 6.14 -1.82 -4.39
N ASP A 86 5.83 -0.92 -3.47
CA ASP A 86 4.49 -0.38 -3.24
C ASP A 86 4.58 1.15 -3.23
N LEU A 87 3.86 1.80 -4.13
CA LEU A 87 3.75 3.25 -4.24
C LEU A 87 2.26 3.61 -4.10
N PRO A 88 1.77 3.84 -2.87
CA PRO A 88 0.33 3.86 -2.60
C PRO A 88 -0.40 5.03 -3.27
N TYR A 89 0.25 6.15 -3.53
CA TYR A 89 -0.36 7.29 -4.23
C TYR A 89 0.03 7.38 -5.72
N GLY A 90 0.79 6.40 -6.22
CA GLY A 90 1.23 6.37 -7.61
C GLY A 90 2.01 7.64 -7.97
N LEU A 91 1.45 8.46 -8.85
CA LEU A 91 2.04 9.74 -9.29
C LEU A 91 1.41 10.98 -8.61
N GLY A 92 0.42 10.79 -7.74
CA GLY A 92 -0.35 11.85 -7.07
C GLY A 92 0.11 12.14 -5.64
#